data_AF-A0A6A5RL10-F1
#
_entry.id   AF-A0A6A5RL10-F1
#
_cell.length_a   1.000
_cell.length_b   1.000
_cell.length_c   1.000
_cell.angle_alpha   90.00
_cell.angle_beta   90.00
_cell.angle_gamma   90.00
#
_symmetry.space_group_name_H-M   'P 1'
#
loop_
_entity.id
_entity.type
_entity.pdbx_description
1 polymer ?
#
loop_
_entity_poly.entity_id
_entity_poly.type
_entity_poly.pdbx_seq_one_letter_code
_entity_poly.pdbx_strand_id
1 'polypeptide(L)'
;MHPAFEATPPAAELAVEQGAALKKEVEQHTAKFSRAVSSAVENTHQLLNLLREATPSAKEVDHLWQELEQIFEATKEARTALPEFMEKQRDNMSLYHSSMMNETIRETQQEVNLQHKKINTQHNLILEQQDAFQNYKAQVASKFKELENLQERVSRLTLEKGNLRTEVHRYKELLEQEYARKIEYLKTTGALQKELETLVASKKQAQAANEILRNTTTDMLEQLKTTEQRVTDRFTNELKAKAEQLQKETVKTRSLDTLVNTLKDTGGTIKKELEKIKNENRLLNVKYSNQTSEYATAFTKMNEQNKKIEVLATDIDRLQKQNADLQAKLEKAAELGNTNIELQKASEDLVKRLDSIAAELKNSKDDAKAAQNEAQLLKTKLATEAAIPTASNDKASQEKYQALEKKNRSTEAALAEWTELAKRSYKEYKDMLPTYREAEKYKQDAHDKEMQITDLKHQLAAANISQSNGVGAAGGDSAYWKQKYENLLTGI
;
A
#
# COMPACT_ATOMS: atom_id res chain seq x y z
N MET A 1 77.60 99.59 55.66
CA MET A 1 78.95 100.14 55.90
C MET A 1 78.78 101.34 56.81
N HIS A 2 79.31 101.29 58.03
CA HIS A 2 79.62 102.52 58.76
C HIS A 2 81.06 102.92 58.39
N PRO A 3 81.39 104.22 58.27
CA PRO A 3 82.78 104.63 58.32
C PRO A 3 83.31 104.31 59.72
N ALA A 4 84.31 103.44 59.82
CA ALA A 4 85.13 103.40 61.02
C ALA A 4 85.89 104.73 61.06
N PHE A 5 85.68 105.51 62.12
CA PHE A 5 86.63 106.58 62.42
C PHE A 5 87.97 105.91 62.74
N GLU A 6 89.03 106.36 62.08
CA GLU A 6 90.42 106.00 62.40
C GLU A 6 90.78 106.63 63.75
N ALA A 7 90.27 106.06 64.83
CA ALA A 7 90.64 106.41 66.18
C ALA A 7 92.08 105.93 66.39
N THR A 8 93.03 106.87 66.35
CA THR A 8 94.44 106.61 66.64
C THR A 8 94.56 105.90 67.98
N PRO A 9 95.29 104.77 68.08
CA PRO A 9 95.30 104.00 69.31
C PRO A 9 95.90 104.85 70.45
N PRO A 10 95.34 104.86 71.67
CA PRO A 10 95.67 105.88 72.68
C PRO A 10 97.15 105.97 73.08
N ALA A 11 97.92 104.90 72.91
CA ALA A 11 99.37 104.92 73.11
C ALA A 11 100.12 105.61 71.95
N ALA A 12 99.66 105.50 70.70
CA ALA A 12 100.19 106.29 69.58
C ALA A 12 99.83 107.78 69.73
N GLU A 13 98.64 108.11 70.24
CA GLU A 13 98.26 109.49 70.58
C GLU A 13 99.18 110.05 71.68
N LEU A 14 99.39 109.28 72.75
CA LEU A 14 100.33 109.63 73.83
C LEU A 14 101.76 109.82 73.30
N ALA A 15 102.24 108.97 72.38
CA ALA A 15 103.56 109.10 71.78
C ALA A 15 103.70 110.38 70.91
N VAL A 16 102.62 110.78 70.22
CA VAL A 16 102.57 112.04 69.46
C VAL A 16 102.56 113.25 70.40
N GLU A 17 101.81 113.20 71.50
CA GLU A 17 101.81 114.25 72.53
C GLU A 17 103.18 114.36 73.23
N GLN A 18 103.78 113.24 73.63
CA GLN A 18 105.12 113.18 74.20
C GLN A 18 106.19 113.64 73.19
N GLY A 19 106.03 113.36 71.90
CA GLY A 19 106.87 113.88 70.83
C GLY A 19 106.77 115.39 70.66
N ALA A 20 105.56 115.95 70.76
CA ALA A 20 105.34 117.39 70.73
C ALA A 20 105.91 118.10 71.99
N ALA A 21 105.77 117.48 73.16
CA ALA A 21 106.36 117.96 74.40
C ALA A 21 107.91 117.95 74.33
N LEU A 22 108.51 116.84 73.89
CA LEU A 22 109.95 116.71 73.68
C LEU A 22 110.49 117.75 72.69
N LYS A 23 109.80 117.97 71.56
CA LYS A 23 110.17 119.02 70.60
C LYS A 23 110.22 120.39 71.28
N LYS A 24 109.25 120.70 72.13
CA LYS A 24 109.20 121.96 72.90
C LYS A 24 110.32 122.08 73.94
N GLU A 25 110.73 120.99 74.58
CA GLU A 25 111.92 120.96 75.46
C GLU A 25 113.21 121.26 74.67
N VAL A 26 113.38 120.61 73.51
CA VAL A 26 114.53 120.81 72.61
C VAL A 26 114.57 122.25 72.07
N GLU A 27 113.43 122.81 71.65
CA GLU A 27 113.31 124.22 71.24
C GLU A 27 113.69 125.18 72.37
N GLN A 28 113.26 124.91 73.62
CA GLN A 28 113.63 125.72 74.78
C GLN A 28 115.12 125.63 75.12
N HIS A 29 115.73 124.45 75.08
CA HIS A 29 117.17 124.28 75.31
C HIS A 29 117.99 124.93 74.19
N THR A 30 117.56 124.79 72.93
CA THR A 30 118.17 125.49 71.79
C THR A 30 118.07 127.00 71.94
N ALA A 31 116.92 127.54 72.40
CA ALA A 31 116.75 128.98 72.64
C ALA A 31 117.57 129.50 73.83
N LYS A 32 117.71 128.72 74.92
CA LYS A 32 118.61 129.04 76.05
C LYS A 32 120.06 129.10 75.57
N PHE A 33 120.53 128.05 74.90
CA PHE A 33 121.90 127.95 74.40
C PHE A 33 122.22 129.08 73.41
N SER A 34 121.36 129.30 72.41
CA SER A 34 121.51 130.41 71.46
C SER A 34 121.55 131.77 72.16
N ARG A 35 120.73 132.00 73.20
CA ARG A 35 120.76 133.25 73.97
C ARG A 35 122.06 133.41 74.76
N ALA A 36 122.55 132.35 75.42
CA ALA A 36 123.82 132.38 76.15
C ALA A 36 124.99 132.68 75.20
N VAL A 37 125.05 131.99 74.05
CA VAL A 37 126.07 132.24 73.01
C VAL A 37 125.96 133.66 72.44
N SER A 38 124.77 134.13 72.06
CA SER A 38 124.58 135.50 71.56
C SER A 38 124.99 136.56 72.59
N SER A 39 124.55 136.42 73.85
CA SER A 39 124.89 137.35 74.93
C SER A 39 126.40 137.38 75.15
N ALA A 40 127.04 136.23 75.28
CA ALA A 40 128.47 136.15 75.54
C ALA A 40 129.32 136.59 74.34
N VAL A 41 128.87 136.38 73.09
CA VAL A 41 129.51 136.94 71.89
C VAL A 41 129.39 138.46 71.87
N GLU A 42 128.22 139.02 72.17
CA GLU A 42 128.00 140.48 72.17
C GLU A 42 128.75 141.17 73.33
N ASN A 43 128.72 140.59 74.53
CA ASN A 43 129.51 141.01 75.69
C ASN A 43 131.02 140.91 75.41
N THR A 44 131.50 139.80 74.84
CA THR A 44 132.92 139.64 74.44
C THR A 44 133.31 140.68 73.39
N HIS A 45 132.44 140.98 72.42
CA HIS A 45 132.71 142.01 71.41
C HIS A 45 132.78 143.42 72.05
N GLN A 46 131.93 143.72 73.03
CA GLN A 46 132.02 144.97 73.80
C GLN A 46 133.33 145.03 74.62
N LEU A 47 133.68 143.96 75.35
CA LEU A 47 134.91 143.86 76.14
C LEU A 47 136.17 143.98 75.27
N LEU A 48 136.20 143.37 74.07
CA LEU A 48 137.30 143.50 73.11
C LEU A 48 137.43 144.92 72.55
N ASN A 49 136.34 145.68 72.42
CA ASN A 49 136.40 147.09 72.04
C ASN A 49 136.90 147.96 73.21
N LEU A 50 136.49 147.68 74.46
CA LEU A 50 137.03 148.37 75.64
C LEU A 50 138.54 148.11 75.83
N LEU A 51 138.99 146.86 75.66
CA LEU A 51 140.41 146.47 75.65
C LEU A 51 141.21 147.05 74.47
N ARG A 52 140.53 147.58 73.45
CA ARG A 52 141.15 148.26 72.30
C ARG A 52 141.24 149.78 72.50
N GLU A 53 140.37 150.37 73.32
CA GLU A 53 140.33 151.81 73.60
C GLU A 53 141.09 152.21 74.88
N ALA A 54 141.34 151.28 75.80
CA ALA A 54 142.10 151.51 77.03
C ALA A 54 143.34 150.59 77.16
N THR A 55 144.42 151.10 77.78
CA THR A 55 145.54 150.26 78.23
C THR A 55 145.04 149.22 79.25
N PRO A 56 145.50 147.96 79.17
CA PRO A 56 144.81 146.84 79.79
C PRO A 56 144.80 146.90 81.31
N SER A 57 143.60 146.93 81.89
CA SER A 57 143.33 146.57 83.28
C SER A 57 142.98 145.07 83.34
N ALA A 58 143.13 144.46 84.53
CA ALA A 58 142.88 143.03 84.71
C ALA A 58 141.38 142.65 84.63
N LYS A 59 140.49 143.58 85.01
CA LYS A 59 139.05 143.30 85.19
C LYS A 59 138.35 142.94 83.88
N GLU A 60 138.77 143.55 82.79
CA GLU A 60 138.22 143.34 81.45
C GLU A 60 138.60 141.95 80.92
N VAL A 61 139.74 141.40 81.37
CA VAL A 61 140.15 140.01 81.10
C VAL A 61 139.37 139.04 81.97
N ASP A 62 139.19 139.33 83.26
CA ASP A 62 138.40 138.50 84.19
C ASP A 62 136.93 138.37 83.72
N HIS A 63 136.32 139.46 83.22
CA HIS A 63 134.97 139.40 82.65
C HIS A 63 134.91 138.60 81.34
N LEU A 64 135.90 138.74 80.45
CA LEU A 64 135.95 137.94 79.21
C LEU A 64 136.11 136.44 79.53
N TRP A 65 136.85 136.10 80.60
CA TRP A 65 136.91 134.74 81.12
C TRP A 65 135.55 134.27 81.68
N GLN A 66 134.83 135.10 82.44
CA GLN A 66 133.48 134.76 82.95
C GLN A 66 132.44 134.52 81.83
N GLU A 67 132.51 135.25 80.73
CA GLU A 67 131.63 135.04 79.57
C GLU A 67 132.01 133.74 78.81
N LEU A 68 133.31 133.41 78.71
CA LEU A 68 133.76 132.11 78.19
C LEU A 68 133.32 130.94 79.10
N GLU A 69 133.43 131.08 80.42
CA GLU A 69 132.97 130.09 81.40
C GLU A 69 131.45 129.84 81.26
N GLN A 70 130.65 130.90 81.05
CA GLN A 70 129.22 130.79 80.73
C GLN A 70 128.95 130.06 79.40
N ILE A 71 129.70 130.33 78.33
CA ILE A 71 129.59 129.57 77.07
C ILE A 71 129.92 128.10 77.30
N PHE A 72 131.00 127.81 78.03
CA PHE A 72 131.42 126.43 78.32
C PHE A 72 130.36 125.67 79.12
N GLU A 73 129.80 126.27 80.16
CA GLU A 73 128.80 125.61 81.00
C GLU A 73 127.45 125.47 80.26
N ALA A 74 127.03 126.45 79.45
CA ALA A 74 125.87 126.30 78.56
C ALA A 74 126.08 125.22 77.48
N THR A 75 127.31 125.07 76.96
CA THR A 75 127.70 124.00 76.02
C THR A 75 127.68 122.63 76.70
N LYS A 76 128.09 122.57 77.97
CA LYS A 76 128.07 121.37 78.82
C LYS A 76 126.65 120.95 79.16
N GLU A 77 125.76 121.88 79.55
CA GLU A 77 124.33 121.63 79.73
C GLU A 77 123.66 121.07 78.47
N ALA A 78 123.94 121.69 77.30
CA ALA A 78 123.44 121.19 76.01
C ALA A 78 123.98 119.78 75.70
N ARG A 79 125.26 119.51 76.01
CA ARG A 79 125.90 118.21 75.83
C ARG A 79 125.38 117.13 76.78
N THR A 80 124.95 117.47 78.00
CA THR A 80 124.32 116.52 78.94
C THR A 80 122.85 116.28 78.61
N ALA A 81 122.11 117.28 78.13
CA ALA A 81 120.70 117.13 77.77
C ALA A 81 120.49 116.36 76.44
N LEU A 82 121.44 116.44 75.49
CA LEU A 82 121.30 115.79 74.18
C LEU A 82 121.09 114.25 74.26
N PRO A 83 121.86 113.47 75.06
CA PRO A 83 121.57 112.05 75.29
C PRO A 83 120.16 111.79 75.82
N GLU A 84 119.69 112.57 76.79
CA GLU A 84 118.35 112.43 77.37
C GLU A 84 117.24 112.71 76.34
N PHE A 85 117.43 113.71 75.47
CA PHE A 85 116.50 113.99 74.38
C PHE A 85 116.49 112.88 73.33
N MET A 86 117.64 112.29 72.98
CA MET A 86 117.72 111.15 72.06
C MET A 86 117.09 109.89 72.66
N GLU A 87 117.22 109.67 73.96
CA GLU A 87 116.57 108.58 74.70
C GLU A 87 115.04 108.76 74.74
N LYS A 88 114.55 109.95 75.14
CA LYS A 88 113.12 110.31 75.06
C LYS A 88 112.58 110.14 73.63
N GLN A 89 113.34 110.54 72.60
CA GLN A 89 112.90 110.38 71.20
C GLN A 89 112.82 108.90 70.80
N ARG A 90 113.83 108.10 71.15
CA ARG A 90 113.85 106.64 70.90
C ARG A 90 112.64 105.97 71.55
N ASP A 91 112.34 106.33 72.80
CA ASP A 91 111.29 105.68 73.57
C ASP A 91 109.89 106.11 73.11
N ASN A 92 109.68 107.39 72.77
CA ASN A 92 108.45 107.84 72.11
C ASN A 92 108.24 107.12 70.76
N MET A 93 109.27 106.99 69.93
CA MET A 93 109.19 106.27 68.65
C MET A 93 108.92 104.77 68.85
N SER A 94 109.55 104.15 69.86
CA SER A 94 109.31 102.76 70.25
C SER A 94 107.87 102.53 70.70
N LEU A 95 107.32 103.44 71.50
CA LEU A 95 105.94 103.41 72.00
C LEU A 95 104.92 103.62 70.87
N TYR A 96 105.19 104.56 69.95
CA TYR A 96 104.39 104.75 68.73
C TYR A 96 104.38 103.48 67.86
N HIS A 97 105.55 102.95 67.49
CA HIS A 97 105.64 101.76 66.64
C HIS A 97 105.03 100.53 67.31
N SER A 98 105.23 100.34 68.62
CA SER A 98 104.62 99.25 69.38
C SER A 98 103.10 99.38 69.44
N SER A 99 102.58 100.60 69.64
CA SER A 99 101.13 100.86 69.61
C SER A 99 100.53 100.56 68.24
N MET A 100 101.15 101.06 67.16
CA MET A 100 100.67 100.83 65.79
C MET A 100 100.76 99.37 65.40
N MET A 101 101.84 98.67 65.74
CA MET A 101 102.00 97.24 65.45
C MET A 101 100.98 96.38 66.22
N ASN A 102 100.76 96.66 67.51
CA ASN A 102 99.72 96.00 68.29
C ASN A 102 98.32 96.25 67.72
N GLU A 103 98.06 97.45 67.21
CA GLU A 103 96.79 97.81 66.58
C GLU A 103 96.59 97.08 65.24
N THR A 104 97.58 97.07 64.35
CA THR A 104 97.51 96.28 63.10
C THR A 104 97.36 94.77 63.38
N ILE A 105 97.97 94.24 64.45
CA ILE A 105 97.74 92.86 64.91
C ILE A 105 96.29 92.68 65.40
N ARG A 106 95.76 93.63 66.19
CA ARG A 106 94.36 93.63 66.68
C ARG A 106 93.37 93.61 65.53
N GLU A 107 93.56 94.46 64.53
CA GLU A 107 92.74 94.54 63.31
C GLU A 107 92.85 93.27 62.47
N THR A 108 94.08 92.79 62.19
CA THR A 108 94.31 91.55 61.43
C THR A 108 93.66 90.36 62.10
N GLN A 109 93.76 90.24 63.43
CA GLN A 109 93.11 89.17 64.19
C GLN A 109 91.58 89.31 64.19
N GLN A 110 91.03 90.53 64.18
CA GLN A 110 89.59 90.76 64.03
C GLN A 110 89.09 90.37 62.64
N GLU A 111 89.83 90.69 61.58
CA GLU A 111 89.49 90.31 60.21
C GLU A 111 89.59 88.79 60.00
N VAL A 112 90.63 88.14 60.52
CA VAL A 112 90.73 86.65 60.54
C VAL A 112 89.54 86.04 61.29
N ASN A 113 89.15 86.61 62.43
CA ASN A 113 87.96 86.16 63.18
C ASN A 113 86.65 86.43 62.41
N LEU A 114 86.57 87.50 61.61
CA LEU A 114 85.44 87.81 60.75
C LEU A 114 85.32 86.81 59.60
N GLN A 115 86.43 86.50 58.92
CA GLN A 115 86.46 85.51 57.84
C GLN A 115 86.19 84.10 58.37
N HIS A 116 86.70 83.70 59.53
CA HIS A 116 86.31 82.42 60.17
C HIS A 116 84.81 82.36 60.49
N LYS A 117 84.21 83.43 61.03
CA LYS A 117 82.75 83.51 61.24
C LYS A 117 81.98 83.37 59.93
N LYS A 118 82.41 84.09 58.89
CA LYS A 118 81.81 84.04 57.55
C LYS A 118 81.90 82.65 56.92
N ILE A 119 83.05 81.99 57.00
CA ILE A 119 83.25 80.61 56.54
C ILE A 119 82.33 79.65 57.29
N ASN A 120 82.21 79.77 58.62
CA ASN A 120 81.30 78.93 59.41
C ASN A 120 79.82 79.17 59.03
N THR A 121 79.40 80.43 58.83
CA THR A 121 78.04 80.73 58.35
C THR A 121 77.78 80.17 56.95
N GLN A 122 78.77 80.26 56.04
CA GLN A 122 78.66 79.67 54.70
C GLN A 122 78.62 78.13 54.74
N HIS A 123 79.41 77.51 55.62
CA HIS A 123 79.41 76.05 55.80
C HIS A 123 78.08 75.55 56.38
N ASN A 124 77.55 76.22 57.41
CA ASN A 124 76.24 75.90 57.98
C ASN A 124 75.14 76.03 56.92
N LEU A 125 75.13 77.11 56.12
CA LEU A 125 74.17 77.29 55.03
C LEU A 125 74.26 76.18 53.96
N ILE A 126 75.47 75.70 53.64
CA ILE A 126 75.67 74.56 52.73
C ILE A 126 75.10 73.26 53.34
N LEU A 127 75.31 73.03 54.64
CA LEU A 127 74.75 71.86 55.34
C LEU A 127 73.20 71.92 55.41
N GLU A 128 72.62 73.08 55.72
CA GLU A 128 71.18 73.32 55.71
C GLU A 128 70.57 73.10 54.32
N GLN A 129 71.22 73.59 53.25
CA GLN A 129 70.81 73.35 51.87
C GLN A 129 70.94 71.87 51.48
N GLN A 130 71.99 71.18 51.93
CA GLN A 130 72.17 69.75 51.68
C GLN A 130 71.08 68.92 52.37
N ASP A 131 70.76 69.20 53.63
CA ASP A 131 69.69 68.50 54.36
C ASP A 131 68.31 68.80 53.76
N ALA A 132 68.01 70.06 53.44
CA ALA A 132 66.78 70.44 52.74
C ALA A 132 66.65 69.71 51.38
N PHE A 133 67.75 69.53 50.64
CA PHE A 133 67.76 68.76 49.40
C PHE A 133 67.54 67.26 49.61
N GLN A 134 68.12 66.63 50.64
CA GLN A 134 67.87 65.22 50.94
C GLN A 134 66.43 65.00 51.42
N ASN A 135 65.88 65.89 52.25
CA ASN A 135 64.48 65.86 52.69
C ASN A 135 63.50 66.02 51.50
N TYR A 136 63.78 66.96 50.59
CA TYR A 136 63.05 67.11 49.33
C TYR A 136 63.13 65.83 48.49
N LYS A 137 64.33 65.28 48.29
CA LYS A 137 64.57 64.04 47.54
C LYS A 137 63.81 62.85 48.14
N ALA A 138 63.77 62.71 49.46
CA ALA A 138 63.01 61.66 50.14
C ALA A 138 61.49 61.81 49.92
N GLN A 139 60.95 63.03 50.07
CA GLN A 139 59.53 63.31 49.82
C GLN A 139 59.15 63.13 48.34
N VAL A 140 60.04 63.45 47.42
CA VAL A 140 59.84 63.24 45.98
C VAL A 140 59.91 61.75 45.62
N ALA A 141 60.81 60.98 46.25
CA ALA A 141 60.89 59.53 46.05
C ALA A 141 59.61 58.79 46.51
N SER A 142 58.99 59.19 47.63
CA SER A 142 57.71 58.60 48.05
C SER A 142 56.59 58.94 47.05
N LYS A 143 56.51 60.20 46.59
CA LYS A 143 55.54 60.65 45.58
C LYS A 143 55.72 59.96 44.22
N PHE A 144 56.95 59.68 43.78
CA PHE A 144 57.19 58.87 42.58
C PHE A 144 56.67 57.44 42.76
N LYS A 145 56.94 56.80 43.91
CA LYS A 145 56.41 55.46 44.19
C LYS A 145 54.88 55.42 44.29
N GLU A 146 54.26 56.48 44.81
CA GLU A 146 52.80 56.65 44.78
C GLU A 146 52.26 56.78 43.34
N LEU A 147 52.94 57.54 42.47
CA LEU A 147 52.59 57.66 41.05
C LEU A 147 52.77 56.33 40.30
N GLU A 148 53.84 55.57 40.55
CA GLU A 148 54.05 54.23 39.99
C GLU A 148 52.92 53.27 40.40
N ASN A 149 52.58 53.22 41.70
CA ASN A 149 51.47 52.41 42.21
C ASN A 149 50.11 52.83 41.60
N LEU A 150 49.87 54.13 41.42
CA LEU A 150 48.67 54.65 40.78
C LEU A 150 48.62 54.32 39.29
N GLN A 151 49.73 54.43 38.57
CA GLN A 151 49.86 54.04 37.17
C GLN A 151 49.59 52.54 37.00
N GLU A 152 50.18 51.67 37.83
CA GLU A 152 49.93 50.23 37.79
C GLU A 152 48.45 49.92 38.06
N ARG A 153 47.85 50.57 39.06
CA ARG A 153 46.42 50.44 39.37
C ARG A 153 45.51 50.88 38.21
N VAL A 154 45.86 51.98 37.52
CA VAL A 154 45.13 52.45 36.33
C VAL A 154 45.29 51.46 35.16
N SER A 155 46.48 50.89 34.95
CA SER A 155 46.70 49.84 33.95
C SER A 155 45.89 48.58 34.25
N ARG A 156 45.89 48.08 35.50
CA ARG A 156 45.07 46.94 35.94
C ARG A 156 43.57 47.19 35.71
N LEU A 157 43.05 48.32 36.21
CA LEU A 157 41.64 48.71 36.02
C LEU A 157 41.25 48.90 34.55
N THR A 158 42.19 49.35 33.70
CA THR A 158 41.96 49.49 32.25
C THR A 158 41.85 48.13 31.57
N LEU A 159 42.69 47.16 31.97
CA LEU A 159 42.66 45.79 31.48
C LEU A 159 41.41 45.04 31.97
N GLU A 160 41.05 45.17 33.24
CA GLU A 160 39.78 44.64 33.80
C GLU A 160 38.56 45.20 33.08
N LYS A 161 38.52 46.52 32.82
CA LYS A 161 37.48 47.18 32.02
C LYS A 161 37.46 46.70 30.56
N GLY A 162 38.60 46.30 30.01
CA GLY A 162 38.70 45.62 28.72
C GLY A 162 38.05 44.24 28.75
N ASN A 163 38.44 43.40 29.71
CA ASN A 163 37.90 42.05 29.91
C ASN A 163 36.37 42.07 30.11
N LEU A 164 35.86 42.94 30.99
CA LEU A 164 34.42 43.09 31.25
C LEU A 164 33.64 43.54 30.00
N ARG A 165 34.23 44.37 29.12
CA ARG A 165 33.62 44.73 27.83
C ARG A 165 33.53 43.53 26.89
N THR A 166 34.58 42.72 26.79
CA THR A 166 34.60 41.49 26.01
C THR A 166 33.60 40.47 26.55
N GLU A 167 33.46 40.35 27.87
CA GLU A 167 32.51 39.45 28.51
C GLU A 167 31.05 39.88 28.28
N VAL A 168 30.74 41.17 28.43
CA VAL A 168 29.42 41.75 28.09
C VAL A 168 29.09 41.56 26.60
N HIS A 169 30.07 41.72 25.71
CA HIS A 169 29.87 41.45 24.27
C HIS A 169 29.53 39.97 24.03
N ARG A 170 30.27 39.05 24.65
CA ARG A 170 30.03 37.60 24.55
C ARG A 170 28.66 37.20 25.11
N TYR A 171 28.21 37.79 26.22
CA TYR A 171 26.86 37.56 26.74
C TYR A 171 25.78 38.09 25.80
N LYS A 172 26.00 39.23 25.13
CA LYS A 172 25.08 39.75 24.10
C LYS A 172 24.99 38.81 22.90
N GLU A 173 26.11 38.27 22.41
CA GLU A 173 26.13 37.29 21.32
C GLU A 173 25.39 36.00 21.69
N LEU A 174 25.63 35.47 22.90
CA LEU A 174 24.92 34.28 23.41
C LEU A 174 23.41 34.54 23.56
N LEU A 175 23.01 35.72 24.02
CA LEU A 175 21.60 36.12 24.11
C LEU A 175 20.96 36.19 22.72
N GLU A 176 21.65 36.77 21.73
CA GLU A 176 21.18 36.85 20.34
C GLU A 176 21.07 35.47 19.68
N GLN A 177 22.00 34.55 19.96
CA GLN A 177 21.91 33.14 19.54
C GLN A 177 20.73 32.40 20.17
N GLU A 178 20.46 32.60 21.47
CA GLU A 178 19.29 32.00 22.13
C GLU A 178 17.96 32.61 21.65
N TYR A 179 17.92 33.91 21.32
CA TYR A 179 16.75 34.49 20.65
C TYR A 179 16.52 33.89 19.25
N ALA A 180 17.58 33.68 18.46
CA ALA A 180 17.49 33.03 17.16
C ALA A 180 16.97 31.58 17.28
N ARG A 181 17.58 30.78 18.17
CA ARG A 181 17.12 29.42 18.50
C ARG A 181 15.66 29.39 18.95
N LYS A 182 15.24 30.31 19.81
CA LYS A 182 13.85 30.43 20.27
C LYS A 182 12.88 30.73 19.12
N ILE A 183 13.27 31.57 18.16
CA ILE A 183 12.48 31.84 16.95
C ILE A 183 12.37 30.58 16.08
N GLU A 184 13.45 29.80 15.94
CA GLU A 184 13.42 28.51 15.22
C GLU A 184 12.54 27.48 15.93
N TYR A 185 12.67 27.30 17.25
CA TYR A 185 11.80 26.42 18.02
C TYR A 185 10.32 26.80 17.95
N LEU A 186 10.00 28.11 17.88
CA LEU A 186 8.62 28.57 17.66
C LEU A 186 8.13 28.24 16.24
N LYS A 187 8.98 28.36 15.21
CA LYS A 187 8.66 27.92 13.84
C LYS A 187 8.41 26.41 13.76
N THR A 188 9.29 25.59 14.34
CA THR A 188 9.12 24.12 14.32
C THR A 188 7.92 23.68 15.14
N THR A 189 7.65 24.30 16.30
CA THR A 189 6.44 24.03 17.09
C THR A 189 5.18 24.39 16.30
N GLY A 190 5.17 25.53 15.61
CA GLY A 190 4.04 25.93 14.75
C GLY A 190 3.86 25.05 13.51
N ALA A 191 4.92 24.43 12.99
CA ALA A 191 4.84 23.43 11.93
C ALA A 191 4.25 22.10 12.47
N LEU A 192 4.79 21.58 13.57
CA LEU A 192 4.30 20.37 14.23
C LEU A 192 2.83 20.50 14.69
N GLN A 193 2.40 21.69 15.11
CA GLN A 193 0.99 21.95 15.42
C GLN A 193 0.11 21.81 14.17
N LYS A 194 0.52 22.33 13.00
CA LYS A 194 -0.23 22.17 11.74
C LYS A 194 -0.25 20.72 11.25
N GLU A 195 0.84 19.97 11.45
CA GLU A 195 0.87 18.54 11.19
C GLU A 195 -0.09 17.77 12.11
N LEU A 196 -0.14 18.12 13.40
CA LEU A 196 -1.10 17.55 14.35
C LEU A 196 -2.56 17.90 13.97
N GLU A 197 -2.84 19.14 13.56
CA GLU A 197 -4.15 19.59 13.12
C GLU A 197 -4.62 18.85 11.84
N THR A 198 -3.74 18.66 10.86
CA THR A 198 -4.05 17.89 9.64
C THR A 198 -4.20 16.38 9.93
N LEU A 199 -3.40 15.80 10.83
CA LEU A 199 -3.58 14.42 11.30
C LEU A 199 -4.91 14.24 12.06
N VAL A 200 -5.33 15.21 12.88
CA VAL A 200 -6.63 15.19 13.57
C VAL A 200 -7.79 15.31 12.58
N ALA A 201 -7.66 16.15 11.54
CA ALA A 201 -8.65 16.24 10.47
C ALA A 201 -8.75 14.93 9.66
N SER A 202 -7.61 14.36 9.26
CA SER A 202 -7.53 13.06 8.56
C SER A 202 -8.13 11.93 9.41
N LYS A 203 -7.83 11.88 10.71
CA LYS A 203 -8.44 10.92 11.65
C LYS A 203 -9.95 11.05 11.71
N LYS A 204 -10.51 12.26 11.79
CA LYS A 204 -11.97 12.48 11.75
C LYS A 204 -12.59 11.98 10.44
N GLN A 205 -11.95 12.26 9.30
CA GLN A 205 -12.40 11.78 8.00
C GLN A 205 -12.37 10.24 7.91
N ALA A 206 -11.30 9.61 8.40
CA ALA A 206 -11.18 8.15 8.45
C ALA A 206 -12.21 7.50 9.41
N GLN A 207 -12.55 8.16 10.53
CA GLN A 207 -13.62 7.72 11.42
C GLN A 207 -15.00 7.79 10.74
N ALA A 208 -15.32 8.89 10.08
CA ALA A 208 -16.57 9.03 9.31
C ALA A 208 -16.67 8.00 8.17
N ALA A 209 -15.57 7.73 7.46
CA ALA A 209 -15.53 6.69 6.43
C ALA A 209 -15.75 5.28 7.01
N ASN A 210 -15.19 4.97 8.19
CA ASN A 210 -15.46 3.72 8.89
C ASN A 210 -16.92 3.59 9.37
N GLU A 211 -17.54 4.70 9.78
CA GLU A 211 -18.95 4.73 10.18
C GLU A 211 -19.88 4.49 8.98
N ILE A 212 -19.61 5.13 7.84
CA ILE A 212 -20.31 4.86 6.57
C ILE A 212 -20.18 3.38 6.18
N LEU A 213 -18.96 2.82 6.19
CA LEU A 213 -18.71 1.41 5.83
C LEU A 213 -19.40 0.43 6.79
N ARG A 214 -19.50 0.74 8.09
CA ARG A 214 -20.26 -0.05 9.08
C ARG A 214 -21.76 -0.01 8.80
N ASN A 215 -22.29 1.15 8.47
CA ASN A 215 -23.70 1.30 8.11
C ASN A 215 -24.01 0.50 6.83
N THR A 216 -23.25 0.68 5.75
CA THR A 216 -23.41 -0.10 4.51
C THR A 216 -23.24 -1.60 4.72
N THR A 217 -22.35 -2.04 5.62
CA THR A 217 -22.21 -3.46 5.98
C THR A 217 -23.44 -3.98 6.74
N THR A 218 -24.03 -3.16 7.60
CA THR A 218 -25.28 -3.47 8.31
C THR A 218 -26.46 -3.55 7.34
N ASP A 219 -26.58 -2.59 6.43
CA ASP A 219 -27.61 -2.57 5.36
C ASP A 219 -27.49 -3.81 4.47
N MET A 220 -26.27 -4.19 4.07
CA MET A 220 -26.02 -5.40 3.27
C MET A 220 -26.34 -6.69 4.04
N LEU A 221 -26.07 -6.75 5.35
CA LEU A 221 -26.43 -7.90 6.18
C LEU A 221 -27.95 -8.01 6.37
N GLU A 222 -28.68 -6.90 6.47
CA GLU A 222 -30.14 -6.91 6.50
C GLU A 222 -30.75 -7.28 5.13
N GLN A 223 -30.18 -6.80 4.03
CA GLN A 223 -30.55 -7.24 2.68
C GLN A 223 -30.26 -8.73 2.45
N LEU A 224 -29.13 -9.25 2.94
CA LEU A 224 -28.81 -10.67 2.87
C LEU A 224 -29.80 -11.48 3.72
N LYS A 225 -30.08 -11.08 4.96
CA LYS A 225 -31.04 -11.77 5.83
C LYS A 225 -32.47 -11.76 5.28
N THR A 226 -32.91 -10.64 4.69
CA THR A 226 -34.25 -10.55 4.08
C THR A 226 -34.36 -11.32 2.76
N THR A 227 -33.29 -11.41 1.97
CA THR A 227 -33.27 -12.27 0.78
C THR A 227 -33.15 -13.76 1.13
N GLU A 228 -32.34 -14.11 2.13
CA GLU A 228 -32.25 -15.47 2.69
C GLU A 228 -33.59 -15.94 3.27
N GLN A 229 -34.28 -15.10 4.05
CA GLN A 229 -35.63 -15.38 4.53
C GLN A 229 -36.59 -15.58 3.35
N ARG A 230 -36.61 -14.69 2.36
CA ARG A 230 -37.49 -14.80 1.18
C ARG A 230 -37.22 -16.06 0.34
N VAL A 231 -35.97 -16.50 0.25
CA VAL A 231 -35.57 -17.75 -0.41
C VAL A 231 -36.00 -18.97 0.43
N THR A 232 -35.83 -18.91 1.75
CA THR A 232 -36.27 -19.94 2.70
C THR A 232 -37.78 -20.09 2.71
N ASP A 233 -38.53 -19.00 2.71
CA ASP A 233 -39.99 -18.97 2.59
C ASP A 233 -40.44 -19.56 1.26
N ARG A 234 -39.76 -19.22 0.15
CA ARG A 234 -40.04 -19.80 -1.18
C ARG A 234 -39.82 -21.31 -1.18
N PHE A 235 -38.67 -21.80 -0.70
CA PHE A 235 -38.40 -23.23 -0.64
C PHE A 235 -39.34 -23.96 0.33
N THR A 236 -39.72 -23.34 1.46
CA THR A 236 -40.68 -23.91 2.41
C THR A 236 -42.07 -24.05 1.77
N ASN A 237 -42.53 -23.03 1.05
CA ASN A 237 -43.80 -23.09 0.30
C ASN A 237 -43.75 -24.08 -0.86
N GLU A 238 -42.62 -24.19 -1.58
CA GLU A 238 -42.45 -25.16 -2.66
C GLU A 238 -42.38 -26.60 -2.13
N LEU A 239 -41.65 -26.85 -1.03
CA LEU A 239 -41.65 -28.13 -0.32
C LEU A 239 -43.04 -28.50 0.17
N LYS A 240 -43.81 -27.55 0.73
CA LYS A 240 -45.20 -27.78 1.13
C LYS A 240 -46.08 -28.14 -0.07
N ALA A 241 -46.00 -27.38 -1.17
CA ALA A 241 -46.74 -27.67 -2.39
C ALA A 241 -46.37 -29.05 -3.00
N LYS A 242 -45.09 -29.44 -2.92
CA LYS A 242 -44.61 -30.77 -3.33
C LYS A 242 -45.06 -31.88 -2.40
N ALA A 243 -45.11 -31.65 -1.09
CA ALA A 243 -45.68 -32.58 -0.12
C ALA A 243 -47.19 -32.78 -0.34
N GLU A 244 -47.94 -31.71 -0.58
CA GLU A 244 -49.36 -31.79 -0.97
C GLU A 244 -49.57 -32.51 -2.32
N GLN A 245 -48.69 -32.27 -3.30
CA GLN A 245 -48.71 -32.98 -4.59
C GLN A 245 -48.41 -34.48 -4.40
N LEU A 246 -47.41 -34.83 -3.59
CA LEU A 246 -47.06 -36.20 -3.23
C LEU A 246 -48.18 -36.89 -2.44
N GLN A 247 -48.86 -36.18 -1.54
CA GLN A 247 -50.02 -36.70 -0.82
C GLN A 247 -51.20 -36.98 -1.76
N LYS A 248 -51.48 -36.08 -2.72
CA LYS A 248 -52.51 -36.29 -3.76
C LYS A 248 -52.18 -37.50 -4.63
N GLU A 249 -50.95 -37.63 -5.10
CA GLU A 249 -50.51 -38.81 -5.85
C GLU A 249 -50.50 -40.09 -4.98
N THR A 250 -50.17 -40.01 -3.69
CA THR A 250 -50.26 -41.17 -2.76
C THR A 250 -51.71 -41.63 -2.58
N VAL A 251 -52.67 -40.71 -2.46
CA VAL A 251 -54.11 -41.04 -2.40
C VAL A 251 -54.57 -41.67 -3.72
N LYS A 252 -54.11 -41.15 -4.85
CA LYS A 252 -54.38 -41.67 -6.20
C LYS A 252 -53.74 -43.05 -6.44
N THR A 253 -52.54 -43.31 -5.94
CA THR A 253 -51.93 -44.66 -5.94
C THR A 253 -52.75 -45.62 -5.10
N ARG A 254 -53.20 -45.21 -3.90
CA ARG A 254 -54.08 -46.06 -3.05
C ARG A 254 -55.43 -46.35 -3.70
N SER A 255 -56.05 -45.39 -4.40
CA SER A 255 -57.30 -45.65 -5.11
C SER A 255 -57.08 -46.51 -6.36
N LEU A 256 -55.95 -46.37 -7.06
CA LEU A 256 -55.54 -47.27 -8.14
C LEU A 256 -55.23 -48.69 -7.63
N ASP A 257 -54.54 -48.87 -6.51
CA ASP A 257 -54.33 -50.17 -5.87
C ASP A 257 -55.67 -50.80 -5.43
N THR A 258 -56.60 -49.99 -4.92
CA THR A 258 -57.96 -50.46 -4.58
C THR A 258 -58.70 -50.93 -5.83
N LEU A 259 -58.60 -50.18 -6.93
CA LEU A 259 -59.18 -50.56 -8.23
C LEU A 259 -58.50 -51.81 -8.82
N VAL A 260 -57.18 -51.93 -8.74
CA VAL A 260 -56.40 -53.08 -9.22
C VAL A 260 -56.75 -54.34 -8.41
N ASN A 261 -56.89 -54.24 -7.09
CA ASN A 261 -57.36 -55.37 -6.28
C ASN A 261 -58.82 -55.73 -6.61
N THR A 262 -59.70 -54.74 -6.80
CA THR A 262 -61.09 -54.98 -7.26
C THR A 262 -61.14 -55.66 -8.63
N LEU A 263 -60.27 -55.27 -9.56
CA LEU A 263 -60.10 -55.89 -10.89
C LEU A 263 -59.49 -57.29 -10.81
N LYS A 264 -58.63 -57.55 -9.81
CA LYS A 264 -58.02 -58.85 -9.55
C LYS A 264 -59.02 -59.83 -8.93
N ASP A 265 -59.87 -59.37 -8.03
CA ASP A 265 -60.93 -60.16 -7.41
C ASP A 265 -62.05 -60.47 -8.41
N THR A 266 -62.52 -59.46 -9.17
CA THR A 266 -63.47 -59.69 -10.27
C THR A 266 -62.87 -60.53 -11.39
N GLY A 267 -61.58 -60.38 -11.71
CA GLY A 267 -60.85 -61.30 -12.58
C GLY A 267 -60.79 -62.74 -12.04
N GLY A 268 -60.72 -62.91 -10.72
CA GLY A 268 -60.88 -64.20 -10.03
C GLY A 268 -62.29 -64.79 -10.19
N THR A 269 -63.33 -63.97 -10.13
CA THR A 269 -64.72 -64.37 -10.41
C THR A 269 -64.90 -64.77 -11.87
N ILE A 270 -64.46 -63.94 -12.82
CA ILE A 270 -64.49 -64.22 -14.27
C ILE A 270 -63.74 -65.50 -14.59
N LYS A 271 -62.60 -65.78 -13.94
CA LYS A 271 -61.86 -67.04 -14.12
C LYS A 271 -62.61 -68.27 -13.62
N LYS A 272 -63.41 -68.15 -12.54
CA LYS A 272 -64.32 -69.22 -12.09
C LYS A 272 -65.47 -69.43 -13.07
N GLU A 273 -66.05 -68.37 -13.62
CA GLU A 273 -67.09 -68.46 -14.66
C GLU A 273 -66.55 -69.04 -15.97
N LEU A 274 -65.33 -68.68 -16.38
CA LEU A 274 -64.67 -69.25 -17.55
C LEU A 274 -64.48 -70.78 -17.41
N GLU A 275 -64.00 -71.26 -16.25
CA GLU A 275 -63.88 -72.70 -16.00
C GLU A 275 -65.25 -73.39 -15.86
N LYS A 276 -66.29 -72.69 -15.39
CA LYS A 276 -67.68 -73.20 -15.40
C LYS A 276 -68.18 -73.39 -16.85
N ILE A 277 -68.09 -72.36 -17.69
CA ILE A 277 -68.47 -72.38 -19.11
C ILE A 277 -67.66 -73.44 -19.87
N LYS A 278 -66.36 -73.58 -19.57
CA LYS A 278 -65.48 -74.59 -20.17
C LYS A 278 -65.87 -76.02 -19.80
N ASN A 279 -66.32 -76.25 -18.56
CA ASN A 279 -66.89 -77.54 -18.15
C ASN A 279 -68.28 -77.79 -18.74
N GLU A 280 -69.14 -76.79 -18.83
CA GLU A 280 -70.45 -76.86 -19.48
C GLU A 280 -70.31 -77.18 -20.99
N ASN A 281 -69.38 -76.52 -21.69
CA ASN A 281 -69.04 -76.80 -23.08
C ASN A 281 -68.43 -78.21 -23.25
N ARG A 282 -67.59 -78.66 -22.32
CA ARG A 282 -67.08 -80.06 -22.32
C ARG A 282 -68.22 -81.08 -22.15
N LEU A 283 -69.21 -80.79 -21.30
CA LEU A 283 -70.43 -81.59 -21.16
C LEU A 283 -71.25 -81.59 -22.45
N LEU A 284 -71.41 -80.43 -23.08
CA LEU A 284 -72.13 -80.26 -24.34
C LEU A 284 -71.48 -81.06 -25.48
N ASN A 285 -70.15 -81.04 -25.55
CA ASN A 285 -69.39 -81.77 -26.57
C ASN A 285 -69.47 -83.30 -26.36
N VAL A 286 -69.48 -83.77 -25.12
CA VAL A 286 -69.81 -85.18 -24.81
C VAL A 286 -71.25 -85.52 -25.21
N LYS A 287 -72.21 -84.64 -24.94
CA LYS A 287 -73.61 -84.84 -25.34
C LYS A 287 -73.76 -84.92 -26.87
N TYR A 288 -73.11 -84.04 -27.62
CA TYR A 288 -73.11 -84.11 -29.09
C TYR A 288 -72.38 -85.35 -29.61
N SER A 289 -71.25 -85.75 -29.02
CA SER A 289 -70.56 -87.00 -29.38
C SER A 289 -71.46 -88.23 -29.18
N ASN A 290 -72.18 -88.31 -28.06
CA ASN A 290 -73.14 -89.37 -27.79
C ASN A 290 -74.32 -89.32 -28.77
N GLN A 291 -74.89 -88.16 -29.04
CA GLN A 291 -75.95 -88.01 -30.04
C GLN A 291 -75.47 -88.39 -31.45
N THR A 292 -74.22 -88.09 -31.84
CA THR A 292 -73.64 -88.55 -33.11
C THR A 292 -73.49 -90.08 -33.15
N SER A 293 -73.16 -90.72 -32.02
CA SER A 293 -73.14 -92.19 -31.91
C SER A 293 -74.54 -92.82 -31.97
N GLU A 294 -75.53 -92.19 -31.33
CA GLU A 294 -76.94 -92.59 -31.40
C GLU A 294 -77.50 -92.40 -32.82
N TYR A 295 -77.22 -91.28 -33.49
CA TYR A 295 -77.60 -91.08 -34.90
C TYR A 295 -76.87 -92.04 -35.84
N ALA A 296 -75.61 -92.39 -35.59
CA ALA A 296 -74.89 -93.40 -36.38
C ALA A 296 -75.52 -94.80 -36.24
N THR A 297 -75.88 -95.22 -35.02
CA THR A 297 -76.57 -96.51 -34.78
C THR A 297 -78.03 -96.51 -35.25
N ALA A 298 -78.72 -95.38 -35.19
CA ALA A 298 -80.03 -95.21 -35.82
C ALA A 298 -79.93 -95.26 -37.35
N PHE A 299 -78.90 -94.66 -37.96
CA PHE A 299 -78.67 -94.66 -39.39
C PHE A 299 -78.28 -96.04 -39.93
N THR A 300 -77.42 -96.80 -39.24
CA THR A 300 -77.15 -98.19 -39.64
C THR A 300 -78.40 -99.06 -39.55
N LYS A 301 -79.20 -98.93 -38.48
CA LYS A 301 -80.47 -99.65 -38.31
C LYS A 301 -81.52 -99.26 -39.35
N MET A 302 -81.60 -97.98 -39.71
CA MET A 302 -82.41 -97.48 -40.83
C MET A 302 -81.92 -98.03 -42.17
N ASN A 303 -80.60 -98.13 -42.40
CA ASN A 303 -80.04 -98.68 -43.63
C ASN A 303 -80.30 -100.20 -43.75
N GLU A 304 -80.26 -100.94 -42.64
CA GLU A 304 -80.70 -102.34 -42.60
C GLU A 304 -82.21 -102.49 -42.85
N GLN A 305 -83.03 -101.56 -42.35
CA GLN A 305 -84.47 -101.53 -42.66
C GLN A 305 -84.72 -101.17 -44.13
N ASN A 306 -84.00 -100.20 -44.70
CA ASN A 306 -84.08 -99.87 -46.13
C ASN A 306 -83.66 -101.06 -47.01
N LYS A 307 -82.60 -101.79 -46.68
CA LYS A 307 -82.23 -103.01 -47.41
C LYS A 307 -83.31 -104.10 -47.32
N LYS A 308 -84.00 -104.24 -46.18
CA LYS A 308 -85.17 -105.13 -46.08
C LYS A 308 -86.35 -104.63 -46.91
N ILE A 309 -86.55 -103.31 -47.00
CA ILE A 309 -87.56 -102.70 -47.87
C ILE A 309 -87.21 -102.85 -49.35
N GLU A 310 -85.95 -102.74 -49.76
CA GLU A 310 -85.50 -103.01 -51.13
C GLU A 310 -85.71 -104.48 -51.51
N VAL A 311 -85.34 -105.42 -50.65
CA VAL A 311 -85.61 -106.86 -50.87
C VAL A 311 -87.12 -107.12 -51.00
N LEU A 312 -87.93 -106.58 -50.08
CA LEU A 312 -89.39 -106.69 -50.16
C LEU A 312 -89.98 -105.99 -51.39
N ALA A 313 -89.41 -104.89 -51.86
CA ALA A 313 -89.83 -104.22 -53.09
C ALA A 313 -89.49 -105.06 -54.33
N THR A 314 -88.31 -105.69 -54.38
CA THR A 314 -87.97 -106.64 -55.46
C THR A 314 -88.84 -107.89 -55.41
N ASP A 315 -89.27 -108.36 -54.23
CA ASP A 315 -90.23 -109.45 -54.11
C ASP A 315 -91.65 -109.03 -54.48
N ILE A 316 -92.07 -107.80 -54.21
CA ILE A 316 -93.35 -107.26 -54.68
C ILE A 316 -93.37 -107.13 -56.20
N ASP A 317 -92.32 -106.60 -56.84
CA ASP A 317 -92.22 -106.49 -58.29
C ASP A 317 -92.12 -107.88 -58.97
N ARG A 318 -91.42 -108.85 -58.33
CA ARG A 318 -91.41 -110.27 -58.73
C ARG A 318 -92.80 -110.90 -58.64
N LEU A 319 -93.52 -110.68 -57.54
CA LEU A 319 -94.87 -111.20 -57.32
C LEU A 319 -95.90 -110.53 -58.24
N GLN A 320 -95.78 -109.23 -58.53
CA GLN A 320 -96.64 -108.54 -59.51
C GLN A 320 -96.42 -109.08 -60.92
N LYS A 321 -95.17 -109.36 -61.33
CA LYS A 321 -94.87 -110.04 -62.60
C LYS A 321 -95.43 -111.46 -62.65
N GLN A 322 -95.31 -112.22 -61.56
CA GLN A 322 -95.92 -113.56 -61.46
C GLN A 322 -97.46 -113.50 -61.48
N ASN A 323 -98.07 -112.49 -60.86
CA ASN A 323 -99.53 -112.33 -60.85
C ASN A 323 -100.06 -111.92 -62.23
N ALA A 324 -99.36 -111.05 -62.96
CA ALA A 324 -99.68 -110.71 -64.34
C ALA A 324 -99.54 -111.91 -65.30
N ASP A 325 -98.48 -112.71 -65.15
CA ASP A 325 -98.26 -113.96 -65.91
C ASP A 325 -99.31 -115.04 -65.57
N LEU A 326 -99.75 -115.14 -64.31
CA LEU A 326 -100.88 -115.99 -63.91
C LEU A 326 -102.22 -115.47 -64.46
N GLN A 327 -102.45 -114.16 -64.47
CA GLN A 327 -103.69 -113.56 -64.96
C GLN A 327 -103.83 -113.75 -66.49
N ALA A 328 -102.75 -113.57 -67.25
CA ALA A 328 -102.70 -113.90 -68.68
C ALA A 328 -102.91 -115.40 -68.95
N LYS A 329 -102.43 -116.29 -68.07
CA LYS A 329 -102.71 -117.73 -68.13
C LYS A 329 -104.16 -118.07 -67.79
N LEU A 330 -104.82 -117.27 -66.96
CA LEU A 330 -106.21 -117.47 -66.55
C LEU A 330 -107.20 -117.03 -67.65
N GLU A 331 -106.91 -115.92 -68.35
CA GLU A 331 -107.62 -115.54 -69.57
C GLU A 331 -107.48 -116.63 -70.67
N LYS A 332 -106.25 -117.12 -70.89
CA LYS A 332 -105.99 -118.22 -71.83
C LYS A 332 -106.63 -119.55 -71.43
N ALA A 333 -106.87 -119.78 -70.14
CA ALA A 333 -107.64 -120.93 -69.65
C ALA A 333 -109.15 -120.78 -69.92
N ALA A 334 -109.69 -119.55 -69.89
CA ALA A 334 -111.07 -119.28 -70.25
C ALA A 334 -111.33 -119.49 -71.76
N GLU A 335 -110.40 -119.08 -72.64
CA GLU A 335 -110.45 -119.39 -74.07
C GLU A 335 -110.47 -120.91 -74.32
N LEU A 336 -109.57 -121.65 -73.66
CA LEU A 336 -109.54 -123.11 -73.74
C LEU A 336 -110.85 -123.75 -73.21
N GLY A 337 -111.44 -123.21 -72.15
CA GLY A 337 -112.74 -123.64 -71.63
C GLY A 337 -113.86 -123.57 -72.68
N ASN A 338 -113.94 -122.48 -73.45
CA ASN A 338 -114.91 -122.34 -74.53
C ASN A 338 -114.67 -123.35 -75.66
N THR A 339 -113.42 -123.52 -76.12
CA THR A 339 -113.10 -124.50 -77.18
C THR A 339 -113.40 -125.95 -76.75
N ASN A 340 -113.30 -126.27 -75.45
CA ASN A 340 -113.62 -127.60 -74.94
C ASN A 340 -115.14 -127.89 -74.96
N ILE A 341 -115.99 -126.88 -74.80
CA ILE A 341 -117.46 -127.01 -74.92
C ILE A 341 -117.87 -127.30 -76.39
N GLU A 342 -117.18 -126.69 -77.35
CA GLU A 342 -117.39 -126.99 -78.78
C GLU A 342 -116.90 -128.39 -79.16
N LEU A 343 -115.74 -128.80 -78.65
CA LEU A 343 -115.21 -130.17 -78.78
C LEU A 343 -116.14 -131.22 -78.18
N GLN A 344 -116.78 -130.94 -77.04
CA GLN A 344 -117.72 -131.87 -76.41
C GLN A 344 -118.97 -132.10 -77.29
N LYS A 345 -119.49 -131.06 -77.96
CA LYS A 345 -120.57 -131.21 -78.95
C LYS A 345 -120.13 -132.01 -80.18
N ALA A 346 -118.90 -131.79 -80.67
CA ALA A 346 -118.36 -132.56 -81.80
C ALA A 346 -118.18 -134.05 -81.46
N SER A 347 -117.89 -134.38 -80.20
CA SER A 347 -117.79 -135.76 -79.70
C SER A 347 -119.13 -136.51 -79.77
N GLU A 348 -120.23 -135.89 -79.35
CA GLU A 348 -121.56 -136.53 -79.30
C GLU A 348 -122.11 -136.93 -80.68
N ASP A 349 -121.73 -136.22 -81.75
CA ASP A 349 -122.10 -136.58 -83.13
C ASP A 349 -121.12 -137.59 -83.77
N LEU A 350 -119.88 -137.68 -83.29
CA LEU A 350 -118.93 -138.72 -83.74
C LEU A 350 -119.26 -140.10 -83.17
N VAL A 351 -119.70 -140.20 -81.91
CA VAL A 351 -120.12 -141.48 -81.30
C VAL A 351 -121.23 -142.15 -82.12
N LYS A 352 -122.26 -141.39 -82.53
CA LYS A 352 -123.37 -141.89 -83.36
C LYS A 352 -122.94 -142.41 -84.74
N ARG A 353 -121.78 -141.98 -85.27
CA ARG A 353 -121.22 -142.50 -86.52
C ARG A 353 -120.37 -143.75 -86.32
N LEU A 354 -119.78 -143.94 -85.14
CA LEU A 354 -118.88 -145.05 -84.84
C LEU A 354 -119.63 -146.39 -84.78
N ASP A 355 -120.81 -146.40 -84.16
CA ASP A 355 -121.71 -147.57 -84.12
C ASP A 355 -122.14 -148.05 -85.53
N SER A 356 -122.16 -147.15 -86.52
CA SER A 356 -122.52 -147.48 -87.91
C SER A 356 -121.39 -148.17 -88.70
N ILE A 357 -120.13 -148.10 -88.24
CA ILE A 357 -118.95 -148.56 -89.00
C ILE A 357 -118.40 -149.88 -88.44
N ALA A 358 -118.59 -150.15 -87.14
CA ALA A 358 -118.10 -151.35 -86.47
C ALA A 358 -118.63 -152.68 -87.07
N ALA A 359 -119.73 -152.65 -87.82
CA ALA A 359 -120.34 -153.81 -88.45
C ALA A 359 -119.64 -154.29 -89.75
N GLU A 360 -118.97 -153.41 -90.50
CA GLU A 360 -118.55 -153.72 -91.87
C GLU A 360 -117.13 -154.34 -91.96
N LEU A 361 -116.23 -154.02 -91.03
CA LEU A 361 -114.79 -154.20 -91.21
C LEU A 361 -114.22 -155.61 -90.94
N LYS A 362 -115.06 -156.65 -90.80
CA LYS A 362 -114.57 -158.03 -90.59
C LYS A 362 -114.30 -158.81 -91.89
N ASN A 363 -114.66 -158.26 -93.06
CA ASN A 363 -114.68 -159.00 -94.33
C ASN A 363 -113.42 -158.86 -95.22
N SER A 364 -112.35 -158.18 -94.80
CA SER A 364 -111.20 -157.89 -95.69
C SER A 364 -109.90 -157.58 -94.93
N LYS A 365 -108.72 -158.13 -95.28
CA LYS A 365 -108.39 -159.33 -96.09
C LYS A 365 -106.91 -159.71 -95.89
N ASP A 366 -106.52 -160.90 -96.33
CA ASP A 366 -105.14 -161.35 -96.52
C ASP A 366 -104.35 -160.54 -97.58
N ASP A 367 -103.03 -160.48 -97.41
CA ASP A 367 -101.99 -160.10 -98.38
C ASP A 367 -101.99 -158.62 -98.91
N ALA A 368 -100.87 -158.01 -99.32
CA ALA A 368 -99.51 -158.50 -99.60
C ALA A 368 -98.44 -157.43 -99.20
N LYS A 369 -97.31 -157.78 -98.56
CA LYS A 369 -95.97 -158.12 -99.09
C LYS A 369 -95.05 -156.92 -99.49
N ALA A 370 -93.73 -157.17 -99.46
CA ALA A 370 -92.60 -156.22 -99.54
C ALA A 370 -92.16 -155.87 -100.99
N ALA A 371 -91.20 -154.98 -101.31
CA ALA A 371 -90.76 -153.65 -100.78
C ALA A 371 -89.47 -153.16 -101.54
N GLN A 372 -89.39 -151.92 -102.06
CA GLN A 372 -88.13 -151.27 -102.54
C GLN A 372 -88.23 -149.74 -102.83
N ASN A 373 -87.10 -148.97 -102.77
CA ASN A 373 -86.84 -147.53 -103.14
C ASN A 373 -87.44 -146.40 -102.21
N GLU A 374 -87.10 -145.07 -102.22
CA GLU A 374 -86.21 -144.16 -103.02
C GLU A 374 -85.63 -142.91 -102.22
N ALA A 375 -85.31 -141.72 -102.82
CA ALA A 375 -84.44 -140.64 -102.23
C ALA A 375 -84.77 -139.11 -102.47
N GLN A 376 -84.32 -138.14 -101.60
CA GLN A 376 -84.44 -136.62 -101.62
C GLN A 376 -83.55 -135.88 -100.52
N LEU A 377 -83.45 -134.52 -100.26
CA LEU A 377 -83.22 -133.22 -101.02
C LEU A 377 -83.14 -131.94 -100.04
N LEU A 378 -82.77 -130.70 -100.48
CA LEU A 378 -83.08 -129.29 -99.96
C LEU A 378 -82.05 -128.22 -99.37
N LYS A 379 -82.50 -126.98 -98.95
CA LYS A 379 -81.90 -125.62 -99.28
C LYS A 379 -82.44 -124.26 -98.57
N THR A 380 -81.59 -123.24 -98.18
CA THR A 380 -81.69 -121.68 -98.16
C THR A 380 -82.53 -120.67 -97.24
N LYS A 381 -82.01 -119.38 -97.06
CA LYS A 381 -82.60 -117.96 -96.81
C LYS A 381 -82.91 -117.38 -95.36
N LEU A 382 -83.13 -116.05 -94.96
CA LEU A 382 -83.15 -114.61 -95.48
C LEU A 382 -83.19 -113.43 -94.37
N ALA A 383 -83.02 -112.11 -94.75
CA ALA A 383 -83.55 -110.77 -94.22
C ALA A 383 -83.04 -110.01 -92.91
N THR A 384 -83.43 -108.78 -92.40
CA THR A 384 -83.55 -107.28 -92.75
C THR A 384 -83.77 -106.40 -91.42
N GLU A 385 -83.90 -105.04 -91.16
CA GLU A 385 -83.71 -103.62 -91.71
C GLU A 385 -83.93 -102.44 -90.61
N ALA A 386 -83.90 -101.11 -90.96
CA ALA A 386 -84.44 -99.84 -90.27
C ALA A 386 -83.54 -98.75 -89.52
N ALA A 387 -83.98 -97.46 -89.35
CA ALA A 387 -83.24 -96.27 -88.73
C ALA A 387 -84.02 -94.90 -88.42
N ILE A 388 -83.33 -93.83 -87.87
CA ILE A 388 -83.59 -92.31 -87.86
C ILE A 388 -84.45 -91.63 -86.70
N PRO A 389 -84.50 -90.28 -86.34
CA PRO A 389 -83.70 -88.99 -86.55
C PRO A 389 -83.53 -87.97 -85.32
N THR A 390 -82.95 -86.73 -85.52
CA THR A 390 -83.04 -85.40 -84.73
C THR A 390 -82.44 -85.23 -83.29
N ALA A 391 -82.22 -84.07 -82.59
CA ALA A 391 -81.92 -82.58 -82.78
C ALA A 391 -81.56 -81.93 -81.36
N SER A 392 -81.17 -80.67 -80.99
CA SER A 392 -80.93 -79.27 -81.52
C SER A 392 -79.99 -78.40 -80.56
N ASN A 393 -79.94 -77.03 -80.60
CA ASN A 393 -78.90 -76.12 -79.99
C ASN A 393 -79.35 -74.86 -79.15
N ASP A 394 -78.47 -74.39 -78.21
CA ASP A 394 -77.84 -73.02 -78.08
C ASP A 394 -77.83 -72.23 -76.72
N LYS A 395 -76.70 -71.52 -76.48
CA LYS A 395 -76.34 -70.41 -75.54
C LYS A 395 -77.05 -70.15 -74.18
N ALA A 396 -76.21 -70.04 -73.12
CA ALA A 396 -75.79 -68.75 -72.52
C ALA A 396 -74.64 -68.93 -71.49
N SER A 397 -73.60 -68.08 -71.52
CA SER A 397 -72.49 -68.11 -70.53
C SER A 397 -71.68 -66.79 -70.50
N GLN A 398 -72.30 -65.69 -70.06
CA GLN A 398 -71.73 -64.34 -70.22
C GLN A 398 -71.64 -63.48 -68.93
N GLU A 399 -71.79 -64.08 -67.75
CA GLU A 399 -71.84 -63.31 -66.48
C GLU A 399 -70.54 -63.30 -65.64
N LYS A 400 -69.59 -64.21 -65.90
CA LYS A 400 -68.41 -64.38 -65.03
C LYS A 400 -67.25 -63.39 -65.24
N TYR A 401 -67.28 -62.56 -66.29
CA TYR A 401 -66.16 -61.68 -66.63
C TYR A 401 -66.19 -60.29 -65.95
N GLN A 402 -67.37 -59.68 -65.77
CA GLN A 402 -67.49 -58.30 -65.28
C GLN A 402 -67.18 -58.15 -63.77
N ALA A 403 -67.17 -59.25 -63.01
CA ALA A 403 -66.91 -59.22 -61.56
C ALA A 403 -65.42 -58.98 -61.20
N LEU A 404 -64.49 -59.32 -62.10
CA LEU A 404 -63.04 -59.21 -61.83
C LEU A 404 -62.49 -57.80 -62.06
N GLU A 405 -62.97 -57.08 -63.09
CA GLU A 405 -62.40 -55.80 -63.50
C GLU A 405 -62.55 -54.70 -62.43
N LYS A 406 -63.65 -54.71 -61.66
CA LYS A 406 -63.87 -53.79 -60.53
C LYS A 406 -62.83 -53.92 -59.42
N LYS A 407 -62.17 -55.08 -59.27
CA LYS A 407 -61.20 -55.30 -58.19
C LYS A 407 -59.84 -54.65 -58.46
N ASN A 408 -59.44 -54.53 -59.73
CA ASN A 408 -58.10 -54.03 -60.10
C ASN A 408 -57.94 -52.51 -59.90
N ARG A 409 -58.99 -51.74 -60.23
CA ARG A 409 -58.96 -50.26 -60.08
C ARG A 409 -58.91 -49.80 -58.62
N SER A 410 -59.28 -50.67 -57.67
CA SER A 410 -59.18 -50.39 -56.22
C SER A 410 -57.75 -50.51 -55.67
N THR A 411 -56.87 -51.27 -56.33
CA THR A 411 -55.50 -51.48 -55.87
C THR A 411 -54.51 -50.46 -56.42
N GLU A 412 -54.76 -49.92 -57.62
CA GLU A 412 -53.92 -48.88 -58.23
C GLU A 412 -54.04 -47.53 -57.49
N ALA A 413 -55.26 -47.16 -57.04
CA ALA A 413 -55.49 -45.94 -56.28
C ALA A 413 -54.71 -45.90 -54.96
N ALA A 414 -54.72 -47.01 -54.19
CA ALA A 414 -53.99 -47.11 -52.93
C ALA A 414 -52.46 -46.98 -53.12
N LEU A 415 -51.92 -47.46 -54.24
CA LEU A 415 -50.49 -47.41 -54.52
C LEU A 415 -50.02 -45.96 -54.81
N ALA A 416 -50.88 -45.14 -55.41
CA ALA A 416 -50.62 -43.72 -55.64
C ALA A 416 -50.57 -42.90 -54.33
N GLU A 417 -51.51 -43.12 -53.41
CA GLU A 417 -51.58 -42.38 -52.14
C GLU A 417 -50.33 -42.58 -51.26
N TRP A 418 -49.88 -43.82 -51.10
CA TRP A 418 -48.67 -44.14 -50.35
C TRP A 418 -47.40 -43.57 -50.98
N THR A 419 -47.38 -43.46 -52.32
CA THR A 419 -46.27 -42.85 -53.07
C THR A 419 -46.19 -41.33 -52.86
N GLU A 420 -47.33 -40.64 -52.73
CA GLU A 420 -47.34 -39.20 -52.37
C GLU A 420 -46.99 -38.95 -50.90
N LEU A 421 -47.46 -39.81 -49.99
CA LEU A 421 -47.14 -39.68 -48.56
C LEU A 421 -45.62 -39.76 -48.32
N ALA A 422 -44.93 -40.71 -48.97
CA ALA A 422 -43.48 -40.84 -48.90
C ALA A 422 -42.72 -39.62 -49.44
N LYS A 423 -43.21 -38.98 -50.52
CA LYS A 423 -42.60 -37.76 -51.07
C LYS A 423 -42.74 -36.57 -50.13
N ARG A 424 -43.90 -36.40 -49.47
CA ARG A 424 -44.14 -35.31 -48.52
C ARG A 424 -43.22 -35.42 -47.31
N SER A 425 -43.17 -36.59 -46.66
CA SER A 425 -42.30 -36.82 -45.50
C SER A 425 -40.81 -36.65 -45.83
N TYR A 426 -40.36 -37.07 -47.02
CA TYR A 426 -38.97 -36.83 -47.44
C TYR A 426 -38.69 -35.35 -47.73
N LYS A 427 -39.66 -34.61 -48.27
CA LYS A 427 -39.55 -33.16 -48.48
C LYS A 427 -39.48 -32.41 -47.15
N GLU A 428 -40.36 -32.69 -46.20
CA GLU A 428 -40.37 -32.05 -44.88
C GLU A 428 -39.05 -32.28 -44.13
N TYR A 429 -38.50 -33.49 -44.18
CA TYR A 429 -37.16 -33.77 -43.64
C TYR A 429 -36.05 -32.95 -44.32
N LYS A 430 -36.09 -32.86 -45.66
CA LYS A 430 -35.10 -32.10 -46.44
C LYS A 430 -35.18 -30.59 -46.16
N ASP A 431 -36.39 -30.05 -46.06
CA ASP A 431 -36.64 -28.62 -45.84
C ASP A 431 -36.33 -28.21 -44.38
N MET A 432 -36.39 -29.14 -43.41
CA MET A 432 -35.94 -28.94 -42.02
C MET A 432 -34.42 -29.11 -41.82
N LEU A 433 -33.70 -29.75 -42.75
CA LEU A 433 -32.27 -30.05 -42.62
C LEU A 433 -31.38 -28.80 -42.42
N PRO A 434 -31.64 -27.64 -43.06
CA PRO A 434 -30.89 -26.40 -42.78
C PRO A 434 -31.06 -25.94 -41.34
N THR A 435 -32.30 -25.95 -40.82
CA THR A 435 -32.64 -25.53 -39.45
C THR A 435 -31.89 -26.37 -38.41
N TYR A 436 -31.76 -27.68 -38.62
CA TYR A 436 -30.97 -28.54 -37.74
C TYR A 436 -29.46 -28.22 -37.79
N ARG A 437 -28.91 -27.87 -38.97
CA ARG A 437 -27.51 -27.44 -39.10
C ARG A 437 -27.24 -26.09 -38.45
N GLU A 438 -28.23 -25.19 -38.47
CA GLU A 438 -28.15 -23.87 -37.84
C GLU A 438 -28.28 -23.97 -36.31
N ALA A 439 -29.16 -24.84 -35.80
CA ALA A 439 -29.25 -25.16 -34.38
C ALA A 439 -27.95 -25.78 -33.83
N GLU A 440 -27.35 -26.74 -34.54
CA GLU A 440 -26.08 -27.34 -34.13
C GLU A 440 -24.91 -26.34 -34.22
N LYS A 441 -24.93 -25.41 -35.18
CA LYS A 441 -24.02 -24.25 -35.20
C LYS A 441 -24.18 -23.41 -33.94
N TYR A 442 -25.38 -22.97 -33.57
CA TYR A 442 -25.59 -22.15 -32.37
C TYR A 442 -25.13 -22.84 -31.08
N LYS A 443 -25.27 -24.17 -31.01
CA LYS A 443 -24.77 -25.00 -29.90
C LYS A 443 -23.23 -25.03 -29.83
N GLN A 444 -22.54 -25.11 -30.97
CA GLN A 444 -21.09 -24.96 -31.05
C GLN A 444 -20.66 -23.53 -30.66
N ASP A 445 -21.31 -22.51 -31.23
CA ASP A 445 -21.08 -21.08 -30.98
C ASP A 445 -21.27 -20.70 -29.50
N ALA A 446 -22.14 -21.41 -28.77
CA ALA A 446 -22.35 -21.25 -27.34
C ALA A 446 -21.21 -21.90 -26.53
N HIS A 447 -20.80 -23.12 -26.91
CA HIS A 447 -19.71 -23.84 -26.25
C HIS A 447 -18.36 -23.10 -26.37
N ASP A 448 -18.05 -22.59 -27.56
CA ASP A 448 -16.81 -21.86 -27.83
C ASP A 448 -16.77 -20.53 -27.02
N LYS A 449 -17.92 -19.85 -26.87
CA LYS A 449 -18.05 -18.65 -26.01
C LYS A 449 -17.94 -18.99 -24.52
N GLU A 450 -18.47 -20.12 -24.07
CA GLU A 450 -18.32 -20.55 -22.67
C GLU A 450 -16.88 -20.93 -22.34
N MET A 451 -16.13 -21.50 -23.29
CA MET A 451 -14.68 -21.67 -23.16
C MET A 451 -13.94 -20.32 -23.08
N GLN A 452 -14.26 -19.34 -23.94
CA GLN A 452 -13.68 -18.00 -23.86
C GLN A 452 -13.98 -17.29 -22.53
N ILE A 453 -15.21 -17.40 -22.02
CA ILE A 453 -15.59 -16.85 -20.70
C ILE A 453 -14.80 -17.54 -19.58
N THR A 454 -14.53 -18.84 -19.72
CA THR A 454 -13.75 -19.61 -18.73
C THR A 454 -12.27 -19.22 -18.75
N ASP A 455 -11.68 -19.02 -19.94
CA ASP A 455 -10.31 -18.54 -20.07
C ASP A 455 -10.14 -17.10 -19.56
N LEU A 456 -11.03 -16.17 -19.95
CA LEU A 456 -11.01 -14.79 -19.45
C LEU A 456 -11.17 -14.70 -17.91
N LYS A 457 -11.90 -15.63 -17.28
CA LYS A 457 -11.95 -15.76 -15.81
C LYS A 457 -10.60 -16.18 -15.21
N HIS A 458 -9.88 -17.09 -15.86
CA HIS A 458 -8.52 -17.47 -15.43
C HIS A 458 -7.52 -16.32 -15.64
N GLN A 459 -7.60 -15.61 -16.77
CA GLN A 459 -6.78 -14.43 -17.02
C GLN A 459 -7.02 -13.31 -16.00
N LEU A 460 -8.29 -13.03 -15.64
CA LEU A 460 -8.64 -12.08 -14.58
C LEU A 460 -8.15 -12.52 -13.20
N ALA A 461 -8.26 -13.81 -12.87
CA ALA A 461 -7.72 -14.34 -11.62
C ALA A 461 -6.19 -14.18 -11.55
N ALA A 462 -5.48 -14.50 -12.64
CA ALA A 462 -4.03 -14.31 -12.75
C ALA A 462 -3.64 -12.83 -12.64
N ALA A 463 -4.34 -11.93 -13.34
CA ALA A 463 -4.08 -10.49 -13.29
C ALA A 463 -4.27 -9.89 -11.88
N ASN A 464 -5.32 -10.31 -11.16
CA ASN A 464 -5.55 -9.90 -9.78
C ASN A 464 -4.44 -10.40 -8.84
N ILE A 465 -3.92 -11.62 -9.05
CA ILE A 465 -2.78 -12.15 -8.29
C ILE A 465 -1.48 -11.38 -8.63
N SER A 466 -1.27 -11.01 -9.91
CA SER A 466 -0.12 -10.20 -10.33
C SER A 466 -0.13 -8.78 -9.76
N GLN A 467 -1.30 -8.14 -9.64
CA GLN A 467 -1.42 -6.83 -8.96
C GLN A 467 -1.18 -6.91 -7.44
N SER A 468 -1.37 -8.08 -6.82
CA SER A 468 -1.21 -8.25 -5.37
C SER A 468 0.25 -8.36 -4.89
N ASN A 469 1.20 -8.62 -5.78
CA ASN A 469 2.60 -8.95 -5.40
C ASN A 469 3.68 -8.17 -6.19
N GLY A 470 3.30 -7.14 -6.95
CA GLY A 470 4.23 -6.30 -7.73
C GLY A 470 4.46 -4.92 -7.11
N VAL A 471 5.73 -4.53 -6.90
CA VAL A 471 6.09 -3.24 -6.28
C VAL A 471 6.21 -2.12 -7.32
N GLY A 472 5.32 -1.13 -7.21
CA GLY A 472 5.56 0.26 -7.65
C GLY A 472 5.29 0.62 -9.12
N ALA A 473 5.56 1.89 -9.44
CA ALA A 473 5.60 2.49 -10.79
C ALA A 473 4.29 2.54 -11.62
N ALA A 474 3.22 3.13 -11.06
CA ALA A 474 2.02 3.53 -11.84
C ALA A 474 1.49 4.93 -11.44
N GLY A 475 2.35 5.97 -11.47
CA GLY A 475 1.99 7.34 -11.03
C GLY A 475 2.68 8.49 -11.78
N GLY A 476 3.28 8.23 -12.94
CA GLY A 476 4.17 9.20 -13.62
C GLY A 476 3.49 10.49 -14.10
N ASP A 477 2.29 10.40 -14.69
CA ASP A 477 1.60 11.56 -15.28
C ASP A 477 1.26 12.64 -14.24
N SER A 478 0.66 12.24 -13.11
CA SER A 478 0.23 13.20 -12.07
C SER A 478 1.42 14.00 -11.50
N ALA A 479 2.55 13.34 -11.29
CA ALA A 479 3.79 14.00 -10.85
C ALA A 479 4.34 14.95 -11.92
N TYR A 480 4.37 14.54 -13.20
CA TYR A 480 4.84 15.35 -14.31
C TYR A 480 4.01 16.63 -14.47
N TRP A 481 2.68 16.53 -14.50
CA TRP A 481 1.81 17.69 -14.64
C TRP A 481 1.85 18.62 -13.43
N LYS A 482 1.95 18.06 -12.21
CA LYS A 482 2.10 18.86 -10.99
C LYS A 482 3.40 19.67 -10.99
N GLN A 483 4.54 19.03 -11.22
CA GLN A 483 5.84 19.72 -11.21
C GLN A 483 5.94 20.78 -12.33
N LYS A 484 5.29 20.53 -13.48
CA LYS A 484 5.20 21.48 -14.59
C LYS A 484 4.33 22.70 -14.27
N TYR A 485 3.29 22.54 -13.44
CA TYR A 485 2.50 23.65 -12.91
C TYR A 485 3.22 24.43 -11.80
N GLU A 486 3.88 23.74 -10.88
CA GLU A 486 4.63 24.36 -9.78
C GLU A 486 5.78 25.22 -10.33
N ASN A 487 6.56 24.72 -11.30
CA ASN A 487 7.60 25.49 -11.98
C ASN A 487 7.06 26.72 -12.74
N LEU A 488 5.80 26.70 -13.19
CA LEU A 488 5.16 27.85 -13.86
C LEU A 488 4.71 28.91 -12.84
N LEU A 489 4.29 28.47 -11.64
CA LEU A 489 3.86 29.34 -10.54
C LEU A 489 5.03 29.97 -9.77
N THR A 490 6.23 29.39 -9.83
CA THR A 490 7.47 29.99 -9.28
C THR A 490 8.21 30.89 -10.29
N GLY A 491 7.63 31.13 -11.47
CA GLY A 491 8.22 31.92 -12.56
C GLY A 491 7.64 33.34 -12.72
N ILE A 492 6.85 33.80 -11.75
CA ILE A 492 6.18 35.12 -11.70
C ILE A 492 6.42 35.73 -10.31
#